data_AF-R1E5P0-F1
#
_entry.id   AF-R1E5P0-F1
#
_cell.length_a   1.000
_cell.length_b   1.000
_cell.length_c   1.000
_cell.angle_alpha   90.00
_cell.angle_beta   90.00
_cell.angle_gamma   90.00
#
_symmetry.space_group_name_H-M   'P 1'
#
loop_
_entity.id
_entity.type
_entity.pdbx_description
1 polymer ?
#
loop_
_entity_poly.entity_id
_entity_poly.type
_entity_poly.pdbx_seq_one_letter_code
_entity_poly.pdbx_strand_id
1 'polypeptide(L)'
;MSLASLEEEIYLRGLTGYVAAKRIFDGYKNIAIIAYPDRICAALSSSLVSSLISKQGYKDKIARVYIYDENKLNDIAKDIVKNNFDAVFIAYGGEQKVSYVSEITKKTILALKNAGYKNSLLIHMRVWVATKQLSEILNDEIREYLKSLKKVRTFTGDLQNKLFLFHKVKIDDGVKLEKYAEEKITDEHVELIKKSVPPK
;
A
#
# COMPACT_ATOMS: atom_id res chain seq x y z
N MET A 1 -5.04 -20.62 -0.13
CA MET A 1 -6.26 -19.85 -0.48
C MET A 1 -6.77 -19.24 0.82
N SER A 2 -7.40 -18.05 0.80
CA SER A 2 -7.96 -17.47 2.04
C SER A 2 -9.02 -18.41 2.62
N LEU A 3 -9.08 -18.50 3.95
CA LEU A 3 -10.13 -19.22 4.69
C LEU A 3 -11.20 -18.27 5.24
N ALA A 4 -11.03 -16.96 5.06
CA ALA A 4 -11.98 -15.95 5.50
C ALA A 4 -13.14 -15.83 4.50
N SER A 5 -14.35 -15.58 5.00
CA SER A 5 -15.48 -15.19 4.16
C SER A 5 -15.24 -13.81 3.52
N LEU A 6 -16.05 -13.43 2.52
CA LEU A 6 -15.93 -12.11 1.92
C LEU A 6 -16.24 -10.99 2.93
N GLU A 7 -17.22 -11.19 3.79
CA GLU A 7 -17.59 -10.26 4.86
C GLU A 7 -16.44 -10.10 5.87
N GLU A 8 -15.81 -11.21 6.27
CA GLU A 8 -14.61 -11.20 7.13
C GLU A 8 -13.44 -10.47 6.46
N GLU A 9 -13.22 -10.68 5.15
CA GLU A 9 -12.19 -9.97 4.39
C GLU A 9 -12.48 -8.47 4.34
N ILE A 10 -13.71 -8.05 4.05
CA ILE A 10 -14.11 -6.63 4.05
C ILE A 10 -13.91 -6.01 5.43
N TYR A 11 -14.34 -6.70 6.48
CA TYR A 11 -14.19 -6.23 7.86
C TYR A 11 -12.71 -6.11 8.26
N LEU A 12 -11.89 -7.11 7.91
CA LEU A 12 -10.45 -7.06 8.09
C LEU A 12 -9.81 -5.85 7.40
N ARG A 13 -10.29 -5.44 6.22
CA ARG A 13 -9.80 -4.22 5.55
C ARG A 13 -10.22 -2.94 6.27
N GLY A 14 -11.38 -2.94 6.91
CA GLY A 14 -11.78 -1.92 7.89
C GLY A 14 -10.74 -1.76 8.99
N LEU A 15 -10.45 -2.83 9.73
CA LEU A 15 -9.48 -2.83 10.83
C LEU A 15 -8.06 -2.46 10.36
N THR A 16 -7.62 -3.06 9.25
CA THR A 16 -6.29 -2.83 8.68
C THR A 16 -6.10 -1.40 8.21
N GLY A 17 -7.09 -0.84 7.50
CA GLY A 17 -7.05 0.56 7.04
C GLY A 17 -6.97 1.55 8.20
N TYR A 18 -7.74 1.30 9.26
CA TYR A 18 -7.72 2.11 10.49
C TYR A 18 -6.34 2.12 11.15
N VAL A 19 -5.77 0.94 11.42
CA VAL A 19 -4.46 0.85 12.09
C VAL A 19 -3.34 1.36 11.18
N ALA A 20 -3.35 1.04 9.89
CA ALA A 20 -2.32 1.48 8.94
C ALA A 20 -2.27 3.01 8.82
N ALA A 21 -3.43 3.67 8.70
CA ALA A 21 -3.54 5.12 8.56
C ALA A 21 -2.99 5.90 9.78
N LYS A 22 -2.89 5.25 10.95
CA LYS A 22 -2.26 5.87 12.14
C LYS A 22 -0.80 6.25 11.92
N ARG A 23 -0.06 5.56 11.04
CA ARG A 23 1.39 5.81 10.87
C ARG A 23 1.86 5.90 9.42
N ILE A 24 1.32 5.11 8.51
CA ILE A 24 1.86 5.03 7.13
C ILE A 24 1.86 6.40 6.44
N PHE A 25 0.84 7.21 6.75
CA PHE A 25 0.61 8.52 6.16
C PHE A 25 1.20 9.70 6.96
N ASP A 26 2.00 9.45 8.01
CA ASP A 26 2.57 10.51 8.84
C ASP A 26 3.45 11.47 8.02
N GLY A 27 3.08 12.75 8.06
CA GLY A 27 3.79 13.84 7.36
C GLY A 27 3.32 14.10 5.93
N TYR A 28 2.25 13.44 5.45
CA TYR A 28 1.66 13.69 4.12
C TYR A 28 0.27 14.33 4.25
N LYS A 29 -0.01 15.32 3.40
CA LYS A 29 -1.25 16.12 3.45
C LYS A 29 -2.26 15.71 2.38
N ASN A 30 -1.80 15.25 1.22
CA ASN A 30 -2.64 14.76 0.12
C ASN A 30 -2.11 13.42 -0.42
N ILE A 31 -2.97 12.40 -0.48
CA ILE A 31 -2.55 11.03 -0.80
C ILE A 31 -3.33 10.49 -2.01
N ALA A 32 -2.61 10.01 -3.03
CA ALA A 32 -3.21 9.23 -4.10
C ALA A 32 -3.19 7.75 -3.71
N ILE A 33 -4.33 7.08 -3.69
CA ILE A 33 -4.42 5.65 -3.45
C ILE A 33 -4.75 4.98 -4.77
N ILE A 34 -3.90 4.07 -5.25
CA ILE A 34 -4.18 3.27 -6.44
C ILE A 34 -4.62 1.88 -5.97
N ALA A 35 -5.88 1.54 -6.22
CA ALA A 35 -6.50 0.30 -5.78
C ALA A 35 -6.89 -0.58 -6.96
N TYR A 36 -6.78 -1.89 -6.81
CA TYR A 36 -7.30 -2.81 -7.82
C TYR A 36 -8.84 -2.80 -7.83
N PRO A 37 -9.53 -2.97 -8.98
CA PRO A 37 -10.99 -3.01 -9.06
C PRO A 37 -11.60 -4.28 -8.46
N ASP A 38 -11.37 -4.51 -7.17
CA ASP A 38 -11.99 -5.58 -6.40
C ASP A 38 -12.59 -5.05 -5.08
N ARG A 39 -13.34 -5.91 -4.40
CA ARG A 39 -14.14 -5.52 -3.22
C ARG A 39 -13.25 -5.22 -2.03
N ILE A 40 -12.20 -6.00 -1.83
CA ILE A 40 -11.31 -5.86 -0.68
C ILE A 40 -10.40 -4.63 -0.80
N CYS A 41 -9.89 -4.30 -1.98
CA CYS A 41 -9.06 -3.14 -2.24
C CYS A 41 -9.91 -1.86 -2.16
N ALA A 42 -11.16 -1.91 -2.63
CA ALA A 42 -12.14 -0.84 -2.42
C ALA A 42 -12.44 -0.62 -0.93
N ALA A 43 -12.71 -1.70 -0.17
CA ALA A 43 -12.95 -1.62 1.27
C ALA A 43 -11.74 -1.05 2.04
N LEU A 44 -10.52 -1.51 1.71
CA LEU A 44 -9.28 -0.99 2.29
C LEU A 44 -9.11 0.49 1.98
N SER A 45 -9.29 0.89 0.72
CA SER A 45 -9.12 2.27 0.29
C SER A 45 -10.11 3.20 0.99
N SER A 46 -11.38 2.79 1.08
CA SER A 46 -12.41 3.54 1.82
C SER A 46 -12.04 3.70 3.29
N SER A 47 -11.60 2.62 3.96
CA SER A 47 -11.15 2.65 5.36
C SER A 47 -9.93 3.56 5.57
N LEU A 48 -8.94 3.51 4.67
CA LEU A 48 -7.77 4.38 4.72
C LEU A 48 -8.17 5.85 4.61
N VAL A 49 -9.08 6.18 3.68
CA VAL A 49 -9.58 7.55 3.49
C VAL A 49 -10.38 8.03 4.71
N SER A 50 -11.30 7.23 5.24
CA SER A 50 -12.09 7.62 6.42
C SER A 50 -11.21 7.82 7.65
N SER A 51 -10.20 6.97 7.83
CA SER A 51 -9.25 7.05 8.94
C SER A 51 -8.32 8.26 8.81
N LEU A 52 -7.91 8.60 7.59
CA LEU A 52 -7.18 9.84 7.29
C LEU A 52 -8.02 11.07 7.60
N ILE A 53 -9.29 11.10 7.19
CA ILE A 53 -10.22 12.20 7.49
C ILE A 53 -10.38 12.37 9.00
N SER A 54 -10.62 11.28 9.72
CA SER A 54 -10.73 11.28 11.18
C SER A 54 -9.47 11.85 11.85
N LYS A 55 -8.29 11.48 11.34
CA LYS A 55 -7.00 11.92 11.89
C LYS A 55 -6.62 13.36 11.53
N GLN A 56 -6.90 13.80 10.31
CA GLN A 56 -6.42 15.09 9.77
C GLN A 56 -7.49 16.19 9.75
N GLY A 57 -8.71 15.87 10.18
CA GLY A 57 -9.89 16.72 10.05
C GLY A 57 -10.53 16.64 8.66
N TYR A 58 -11.84 16.90 8.58
CA TYR A 58 -12.59 16.94 7.33
C TYR A 58 -12.26 18.19 6.53
N LYS A 59 -11.60 18.02 5.37
CA LYS A 59 -11.15 19.08 4.47
C LYS A 59 -10.95 18.54 3.05
N ASP A 60 -10.81 19.45 2.10
CA ASP A 60 -10.59 19.12 0.69
C ASP A 60 -9.25 18.42 0.45
N LYS A 61 -9.21 17.57 -0.59
CA LYS A 61 -7.99 16.99 -1.18
C LYS A 61 -7.11 16.16 -0.23
N ILE A 62 -7.65 15.65 0.87
CA ILE A 62 -6.91 14.75 1.80
C ILE A 62 -6.42 13.50 1.08
N ALA A 63 -7.30 12.89 0.30
CA ALA A 63 -6.97 11.69 -0.45
C ALA A 63 -7.85 11.58 -1.70
N ARG A 64 -7.34 10.88 -2.71
CA ARG A 64 -8.09 10.49 -3.90
C ARG A 64 -7.80 9.04 -4.23
N VAL A 65 -8.86 8.28 -4.50
CA VAL A 65 -8.73 6.89 -4.93
C VAL A 65 -8.78 6.84 -6.45
N TYR A 66 -7.80 6.14 -7.02
CA TYR A 66 -7.71 5.77 -8.42
C TYR A 66 -7.92 4.26 -8.52
N ILE A 67 -8.77 3.85 -9.44
CA ILE A 67 -8.96 2.43 -9.73
C ILE A 67 -7.97 2.03 -10.82
N TYR A 68 -7.21 0.98 -10.58
CA TYR A 68 -6.27 0.42 -11.54
C TYR A 68 -7.02 -0.03 -12.80
N ASP A 69 -6.60 0.49 -13.92
CA ASP A 69 -7.00 0.10 -15.27
C ASP A 69 -5.75 0.17 -16.12
N GLU A 70 -5.34 -0.97 -16.67
CA GLU A 70 -4.10 -1.08 -17.44
C GLU A 70 -4.06 -0.10 -18.62
N ASN A 71 -5.20 0.13 -19.28
CA ASN A 71 -5.29 1.03 -20.43
C ASN A 71 -5.23 2.51 -20.03
N LYS A 72 -5.51 2.84 -18.77
CA LYS A 72 -5.53 4.22 -18.25
C LYS A 72 -4.41 4.51 -17.26
N LEU A 73 -3.54 3.54 -16.99
CA LEU A 73 -2.51 3.64 -15.95
C LEU A 73 -1.58 4.84 -16.16
N ASN A 74 -1.23 5.12 -17.42
CA ASN A 74 -0.41 6.29 -17.76
C ASN A 74 -1.14 7.62 -17.49
N ASP A 75 -2.44 7.69 -17.74
CA ASP A 75 -3.24 8.89 -17.48
C ASP A 75 -3.49 9.09 -15.99
N ILE A 76 -3.69 7.99 -15.25
CA ILE A 76 -3.72 8.00 -13.78
C ILE A 76 -2.41 8.57 -13.24
N ALA A 77 -1.26 8.08 -13.70
CA ALA A 77 0.04 8.56 -13.25
C ALA A 77 0.28 10.05 -13.58
N LYS A 78 -0.12 10.50 -14.77
CA LYS A 78 -0.07 11.93 -15.16
C LYS A 78 -0.97 12.79 -14.27
N ASP A 79 -2.19 12.35 -13.97
CA ASP A 79 -3.11 13.08 -13.09
C ASP A 79 -2.55 13.16 -11.66
N ILE A 80 -1.93 12.09 -11.16
CA ILE A 80 -1.25 12.10 -9.86
C ILE A 80 -0.15 13.17 -9.81
N VAL A 81 0.68 13.26 -10.85
CA VAL A 81 1.75 14.27 -10.94
C VAL A 81 1.16 15.68 -11.07
N LYS A 82 0.16 15.87 -11.93
CA LYS A 82 -0.54 17.15 -12.14
C LYS A 82 -1.15 17.70 -10.85
N ASN A 83 -1.70 16.84 -10.00
CA ASN A 83 -2.32 17.24 -8.73
C ASN A 83 -1.32 17.32 -7.56
N ASN A 84 -0.03 17.08 -7.81
CA ASN A 84 1.06 17.19 -6.83
C ASN A 84 0.78 16.46 -5.50
N PHE A 85 0.44 15.17 -5.58
CA PHE A 85 0.25 14.35 -4.37
C PHE A 85 1.57 14.12 -3.63
N ASP A 86 1.56 14.32 -2.31
CA ASP A 86 2.69 14.13 -1.40
C ASP A 86 3.13 12.66 -1.33
N ALA A 87 2.17 11.74 -1.51
CA ALA A 87 2.41 10.31 -1.51
C ALA A 87 1.44 9.56 -2.44
N VAL A 88 1.93 8.45 -3.01
CA VAL A 88 1.13 7.44 -3.69
C VAL A 88 1.13 6.16 -2.87
N PHE A 89 -0.04 5.62 -2.56
CA PHE A 89 -0.22 4.35 -1.85
C PHE A 89 -0.73 3.29 -2.82
N ILE A 90 0.03 2.21 -3.01
CA ILE A 90 -0.38 1.07 -3.86
C ILE A 90 -1.11 0.05 -2.98
N ALA A 91 -2.42 -0.08 -3.23
CA ALA A 91 -3.35 -0.94 -2.50
C ALA A 91 -3.81 -2.11 -3.38
N TYR A 92 -2.92 -3.06 -3.68
CA TYR A 92 -3.27 -4.26 -4.44
C TYR A 92 -3.24 -5.53 -3.57
N GLY A 93 -4.05 -6.50 -4.00
CA GLY A 93 -3.95 -7.90 -3.63
C GLY A 93 -5.04 -8.39 -2.67
N GLY A 94 -5.11 -9.72 -2.59
CA GLY A 94 -5.99 -10.48 -1.70
C GLY A 94 -7.07 -11.27 -2.44
N GLU A 95 -7.51 -10.83 -3.62
CA GLU A 95 -8.37 -11.62 -4.52
C GLU A 95 -7.56 -12.19 -5.72
N GLN A 96 -6.50 -11.51 -6.16
CA GLN A 96 -5.71 -11.89 -7.33
C GLN A 96 -4.55 -12.83 -7.00
N LYS A 97 -4.07 -13.55 -8.02
CA LYS A 97 -2.84 -14.34 -7.95
C LYS A 97 -1.64 -13.45 -7.60
N VAL A 98 -0.75 -13.95 -6.74
CA VAL A 98 0.46 -13.24 -6.30
C VAL A 98 1.31 -12.75 -7.47
N SER A 99 1.52 -13.59 -8.49
CA SER A 99 2.30 -13.23 -9.68
C SER A 99 1.71 -12.04 -10.43
N TYR A 100 0.38 -11.97 -10.54
CA TYR A 100 -0.30 -10.86 -11.20
C TYR A 100 -0.21 -9.58 -10.36
N VAL A 101 -0.31 -9.66 -9.02
CA VAL A 101 -0.07 -8.51 -8.14
C VAL A 101 1.35 -7.98 -8.32
N SER A 102 2.34 -8.86 -8.42
CA SER A 102 3.75 -8.51 -8.70
C SER A 102 3.89 -7.77 -10.04
N GLU A 103 3.25 -8.30 -11.10
CA GLU A 103 3.24 -7.71 -12.44
C GLU A 103 2.62 -6.31 -12.47
N ILE A 104 1.39 -6.12 -11.96
CA ILE A 104 0.72 -4.82 -12.00
C ILE A 104 1.40 -3.79 -11.10
N THR A 105 2.09 -4.24 -10.04
CA THR A 105 2.93 -3.36 -9.21
C THR A 105 4.11 -2.82 -10.02
N LYS A 106 4.79 -3.69 -10.78
CA LYS A 106 5.86 -3.28 -11.70
C LYS A 106 5.35 -2.25 -12.72
N LYS A 107 4.21 -2.54 -13.39
CA LYS A 107 3.59 -1.60 -14.35
C LYS A 107 3.24 -0.26 -13.71
N THR A 108 2.70 -0.26 -12.49
CA THR A 108 2.33 0.95 -11.75
C THR A 108 3.56 1.81 -11.42
N ILE A 109 4.64 1.19 -10.94
CA ILE A 109 5.89 1.90 -10.63
C ILE A 109 6.50 2.52 -11.90
N LEU A 110 6.52 1.78 -13.01
CA LEU A 110 7.02 2.29 -14.29
C LEU A 110 6.16 3.44 -14.84
N ALA A 111 4.83 3.36 -14.70
CA ALA A 111 3.94 4.44 -15.11
C ALA A 111 4.18 5.71 -14.27
N LEU A 112 4.34 5.59 -12.95
CA LEU A 112 4.69 6.72 -12.06
C LEU A 112 6.06 7.32 -12.42
N LYS A 113 7.06 6.48 -12.72
CA LYS A 113 8.37 6.90 -13.22
C LYS A 113 8.24 7.71 -14.50
N ASN A 114 7.54 7.18 -15.49
CA ASN A 114 7.41 7.78 -16.82
C ASN A 114 6.58 9.07 -16.78
N ALA A 115 5.65 9.20 -15.83
CA ALA A 115 4.92 10.45 -15.59
C ALA A 115 5.77 11.51 -14.83
N GLY A 116 6.95 11.15 -14.32
CA GLY A 116 7.82 12.07 -13.59
C GLY A 116 7.50 12.21 -12.10
N TYR A 117 6.80 11.26 -11.49
CA TYR A 117 6.49 11.31 -10.05
C TYR A 117 7.76 11.15 -9.20
N LYS A 118 8.06 12.11 -8.31
CA LYS A 118 9.27 12.12 -7.44
C LYS A 118 8.98 12.23 -5.93
N ASN A 119 7.71 12.25 -5.53
CA ASN A 119 7.32 12.34 -4.13
C ASN A 119 7.40 10.95 -3.45
N SER A 120 6.60 10.66 -2.42
CA SER A 120 6.76 9.41 -1.64
C SER A 120 5.94 8.25 -2.20
N LEU A 121 6.51 7.04 -2.21
CA LEU A 121 5.78 5.81 -2.53
C LEU A 121 5.51 5.01 -1.25
N LEU A 122 4.28 4.58 -1.07
CA LEU A 122 3.81 3.82 0.07
C LEU A 122 3.22 2.51 -0.44
N ILE A 123 3.58 1.40 0.19
CA ILE A 123 3.28 0.06 -0.30
C ILE A 123 2.46 -0.69 0.76
N HIS A 124 1.32 -1.23 0.35
CA HIS A 124 0.52 -2.10 1.20
C HIS A 124 1.26 -3.42 1.48
N MET A 125 1.09 -4.00 2.67
CA MET A 125 1.79 -5.22 3.08
C MET A 125 1.59 -6.41 2.13
N ARG A 126 0.43 -6.53 1.48
CA ARG A 126 0.18 -7.61 0.50
C ARG A 126 0.99 -7.42 -0.78
N VAL A 127 1.20 -6.18 -1.22
CA VAL A 127 2.07 -5.85 -2.35
C VAL A 127 3.52 -6.15 -2.00
N TRP A 128 3.93 -5.79 -0.78
CA TRP A 128 5.26 -6.10 -0.25
C TRP A 128 5.56 -7.60 -0.29
N VAL A 129 4.63 -8.42 0.20
CA VAL A 129 4.77 -9.89 0.13
C VAL A 129 4.73 -10.39 -1.31
N ALA A 130 3.80 -9.89 -2.13
CA ALA A 130 3.59 -10.39 -3.48
C ALA A 130 4.78 -10.15 -4.41
N THR A 131 5.53 -9.08 -4.19
CA THR A 131 6.75 -8.73 -4.95
C THR A 131 8.02 -9.37 -4.38
N LYS A 132 7.90 -10.28 -3.40
CA LYS A 132 8.98 -10.79 -2.56
C LYS A 132 9.89 -9.66 -2.05
N GLN A 133 9.28 -8.68 -1.37
CA GLN A 133 10.00 -7.54 -0.82
C GLN A 133 10.70 -6.71 -1.93
N LEU A 134 9.96 -6.47 -3.03
CA LEU A 134 10.40 -5.83 -4.26
C LEU A 134 11.42 -6.62 -5.11
N SER A 135 12.04 -7.69 -4.59
CA SER A 135 13.09 -8.42 -5.32
C SER A 135 12.65 -8.97 -6.69
N GLU A 136 11.38 -9.34 -6.87
CA GLU A 136 10.88 -9.84 -8.17
C GLU A 136 10.76 -8.76 -9.25
N ILE A 137 10.65 -7.49 -8.85
CA ILE A 137 10.40 -6.38 -9.78
C ILE A 137 11.60 -5.45 -9.91
N LEU A 138 12.62 -5.60 -9.07
CA LEU A 138 13.82 -4.76 -9.08
C LEU A 138 14.75 -5.10 -10.23
N ASN A 139 14.81 -4.19 -11.22
CA ASN A 139 15.90 -4.05 -12.18
C ASN A 139 16.61 -2.70 -11.95
N ASP A 140 17.66 -2.39 -12.71
CA ASP A 140 18.42 -1.14 -12.54
C ASP A 140 17.52 0.10 -12.67
N GLU A 141 16.66 0.12 -13.69
CA GLU A 141 15.71 1.21 -13.94
C GLU A 141 14.78 1.48 -12.74
N ILE A 142 14.16 0.43 -12.19
CA ILE A 142 13.25 0.55 -11.03
C ILE A 142 14.04 0.89 -9.77
N ARG A 143 15.24 0.32 -9.61
CA ARG A 143 16.12 0.60 -8.46
C ARG A 143 16.50 2.08 -8.42
N GLU A 144 16.99 2.62 -9.53
CA GLU A 144 17.35 4.04 -9.67
C GLU A 144 16.13 4.94 -9.44
N TYR A 145 14.99 4.56 -10.01
CA TYR A 145 13.76 5.33 -9.81
C TYR A 145 13.34 5.38 -8.35
N LEU A 146 13.26 4.23 -7.67
CA LEU A 146 12.85 4.17 -6.27
C LEU A 146 13.86 4.87 -5.34
N LYS A 147 15.17 4.82 -5.65
CA LYS A 147 16.21 5.63 -4.97
C LYS A 147 15.99 7.14 -5.15
N SER A 148 15.44 7.56 -6.28
CA SER A 148 15.18 8.99 -6.58
C SER A 148 13.93 9.56 -5.91
N LEU A 149 13.08 8.71 -5.31
CA LEU A 149 11.88 9.16 -4.60
C LEU A 149 12.25 9.78 -3.24
N LYS A 150 11.43 10.72 -2.76
CA LYS A 150 11.64 11.33 -1.43
C LYS A 150 11.74 10.28 -0.32
N LYS A 151 10.80 9.33 -0.31
CA LYS A 151 10.73 8.21 0.64
C LYS A 151 9.99 7.04 -0.01
N VAL A 152 10.37 5.83 0.38
CA VAL A 152 9.55 4.62 0.19
C VAL A 152 9.18 4.10 1.58
N ARG A 153 7.91 3.78 1.81
CA ARG A 153 7.45 3.18 3.08
C ARG A 153 6.60 1.95 2.83
N THR A 154 6.60 1.07 3.83
CA THR A 154 5.72 -0.09 3.91
C THR A 154 5.39 -0.36 5.38
N PHE A 155 4.53 -1.33 5.63
CA PHE A 155 4.32 -1.88 6.96
C PHE A 155 4.19 -3.41 6.89
N THR A 156 4.53 -4.08 7.97
CA THR A 156 4.51 -5.55 8.10
C THR A 156 3.77 -5.96 9.36
N GLY A 157 3.28 -7.20 9.41
CA GLY A 157 2.64 -7.77 10.61
C GLY A 157 3.61 -8.63 11.42
N ASP A 158 3.73 -8.36 12.71
CA ASP A 158 4.27 -9.26 13.72
C ASP A 158 3.10 -9.79 14.56
N LEU A 159 2.52 -10.89 14.08
CA LEU A 159 1.29 -11.44 14.66
C LEU A 159 1.53 -12.13 16.01
N GLN A 160 2.76 -12.55 16.32
CA GLN A 160 3.10 -13.13 17.60
C GLN A 160 3.03 -12.07 18.71
N ASN A 161 3.55 -10.88 18.43
CA ASN A 161 3.52 -9.75 19.37
C ASN A 161 2.28 -8.85 19.18
N LYS A 162 1.38 -9.19 18.25
CA LYS A 162 0.16 -8.42 17.94
C LYS A 162 0.49 -6.98 17.52
N LEU A 163 1.43 -6.82 16.60
CA LEU A 163 1.89 -5.53 16.10
C LEU A 163 1.79 -5.39 14.58
N PHE A 164 1.47 -4.18 14.13
CA PHE A 164 1.92 -3.69 12.83
C PHE A 164 3.18 -2.85 13.03
N LEU A 165 4.22 -3.18 12.25
CA LEU A 165 5.50 -2.48 12.24
C LEU A 165 5.60 -1.64 10.97
N PHE A 166 5.96 -0.37 11.12
CA PHE A 166 6.03 0.58 10.01
C PHE A 166 7.47 0.91 9.68
N HIS A 167 7.80 0.87 8.39
CA HIS A 167 9.18 0.90 7.92
C HIS A 167 9.40 1.94 6.84
N LYS A 168 10.58 2.58 6.87
CA LYS A 168 11.18 3.16 5.67
C LYS A 168 11.87 2.02 4.91
N VAL A 169 11.70 2.01 3.60
CA VAL A 169 12.38 1.05 2.72
C VAL A 169 13.63 1.73 2.17
N LYS A 170 14.79 1.13 2.43
CA LYS A 170 16.09 1.53 1.88
C LYS A 170 16.43 0.60 0.73
N ILE A 171 16.83 1.17 -0.40
CA ILE A 171 17.15 0.45 -1.62
C ILE A 171 18.60 0.80 -1.93
N ASP A 172 19.52 -0.11 -1.62
CA ASP A 172 20.97 0.05 -1.86
C ASP A 172 21.40 -1.07 -2.82
N ASP A 173 22.31 -1.96 -2.40
CA ASP A 173 22.62 -3.22 -3.08
C ASP A 173 21.48 -4.25 -2.93
N GLY A 174 20.68 -4.10 -1.87
CA GLY A 174 19.46 -4.87 -1.62
C GLY A 174 18.36 -3.99 -1.04
N VAL A 175 17.30 -4.64 -0.54
CA VAL A 175 16.17 -3.97 0.10
C VAL A 175 16.25 -4.17 1.61
N LYS A 176 16.29 -3.08 2.37
CA LYS A 176 16.35 -3.09 3.84
C LYS A 176 15.18 -2.33 4.43
N LEU A 177 14.71 -2.79 5.60
CA LEU A 177 13.65 -2.13 6.37
C LEU A 177 14.25 -1.41 7.58
N GLU A 178 13.92 -0.13 7.72
CA GLU A 178 14.23 0.68 8.91
C GLU A 178 12.90 0.98 9.63
N LYS A 179 12.66 0.30 10.76
CA LYS A 179 11.46 0.52 11.57
C LYS A 179 11.45 1.93 12.14
N TYR A 180 10.32 2.64 12.01
CA TYR A 180 10.14 3.98 12.58
C TYR A 180 8.93 4.11 13.51
N ALA A 181 7.99 3.16 13.47
CA ALA A 181 6.83 3.14 14.36
C ALA A 181 6.26 1.72 14.46
N GLU A 182 5.39 1.52 15.43
CA GLU A 182 4.59 0.32 15.60
C GLU A 182 3.21 0.66 16.18
N GLU A 183 2.22 -0.17 15.90
CA GLU A 183 0.87 -0.05 16.45
C GLU A 183 0.37 -1.43 16.88
N LYS A 184 -0.31 -1.49 18.02
CA LYS A 184 -0.97 -2.72 18.50
C LYS A 184 -2.17 -3.06 17.63
N ILE A 185 -2.38 -4.35 17.39
CA ILE A 185 -3.59 -4.91 16.81
C ILE A 185 -4.27 -5.83 17.85
N THR A 186 -5.59 -6.00 17.72
CA THR A 186 -6.39 -6.82 18.64
C THR A 186 -6.25 -8.31 18.31
N ASP A 187 -6.68 -9.16 19.24
CA ASP A 187 -6.75 -10.62 19.00
C ASP A 187 -7.67 -10.96 17.83
N GLU A 188 -8.83 -10.31 17.75
CA GLU A 188 -9.74 -10.43 16.61
C GLU A 188 -9.04 -10.11 15.28
N HIS A 189 -8.28 -9.02 15.24
CA HIS A 189 -7.55 -8.61 14.03
C HIS A 189 -6.49 -9.65 13.65
N VAL A 190 -5.76 -10.21 14.62
CA VAL A 190 -4.79 -11.29 14.39
C VAL A 190 -5.45 -12.52 13.81
N GLU A 191 -6.57 -12.97 14.38
CA GLU A 191 -7.28 -14.16 13.91
C GLU A 191 -7.82 -13.97 12.48
N LEU A 192 -8.36 -12.80 12.16
CA LEU A 192 -8.79 -12.47 10.79
C LEU A 192 -7.61 -12.48 9.80
N ILE A 193 -6.44 -11.95 10.18
CA ILE A 193 -5.24 -11.98 9.32
C ILE A 193 -4.81 -13.43 9.07
N LYS A 194 -4.78 -14.28 10.10
CA LYS A 194 -4.44 -15.71 9.95
C LYS A 194 -5.43 -16.44 9.04
N LYS A 195 -6.72 -16.11 9.08
CA LYS A 195 -7.70 -16.67 8.13
C LYS A 195 -7.47 -16.17 6.70
N SER A 196 -7.23 -14.87 6.54
CA SER A 196 -7.02 -14.24 5.23
C SER A 196 -5.74 -14.69 4.53
N VAL A 197 -4.70 -14.92 5.33
CA VAL A 197 -3.38 -15.37 4.90
C VAL A 197 -2.93 -16.52 5.79
N PRO A 198 -3.44 -17.74 5.55
CA PRO A 198 -3.07 -18.89 6.36
C PRO A 198 -1.55 -19.07 6.35
N PRO A 199 -0.90 -19.25 7.52
CA PRO A 199 0.50 -19.61 7.56
C PRO A 199 0.70 -20.88 6.73
N LYS A 200 1.72 -20.87 5.88
CA LYS A 200 2.14 -22.06 5.13
C LYS A 200 2.96 -22.96 6.03
#